data_AF-A0A847AT41-F1
#
_entry.id   AF-A0A847AT41-F1
#
_cell.length_a   1.000
_cell.length_b   1.000
_cell.length_c   1.000
_cell.angle_alpha   90.00
_cell.angle_beta   90.00
_cell.angle_gamma   90.00
#
_symmetry.space_group_name_H-M   'P 1'
#
loop_
_entity.id
_entity.type
_entity.pdbx_description
1 polymer ?
#
loop_
_entity_poly.entity_id
_entity_poly.type
_entity_poly.pdbx_seq_one_letter_code
_entity_poly.pdbx_strand_id
1 'polypeptide(L)'
;MKDIDPRTKLIQVLILSTLALIYNKLSLLSLILFAAIVIACLNKINLISILIRFKKLVKMIIIIALVQSLLTKTGNPILKIGNFTLLTDYGLVKSLEFILRLGIIIVSAAIITTSSSREIIQGLIQWH
;
A
#
# COMPACT_ATOMS: atom_id res chain seq x y z
N MET A 1 16.44 -4.15 -23.86
CA MET A 1 15.75 -4.77 -22.72
C MET A 1 16.69 -4.67 -21.54
N LYS A 2 16.38 -3.81 -20.57
CA LYS A 2 17.21 -3.65 -19.37
C LYS A 2 16.39 -4.25 -18.24
N ASP A 3 16.46 -5.56 -18.11
CA ASP A 3 15.91 -6.26 -16.95
C ASP A 3 16.63 -5.71 -15.74
N ILE A 4 15.94 -4.86 -14.98
CA ILE A 4 16.45 -4.31 -13.73
C ILE A 4 16.79 -5.49 -12.83
N ASP A 5 17.99 -5.49 -12.27
CA ASP A 5 18.48 -6.57 -11.43
C ASP A 5 17.45 -6.90 -10.34
N PRO A 6 17.12 -8.19 -10.13
CA PRO A 6 16.14 -8.59 -9.15
C PRO A 6 16.50 -8.14 -7.73
N ARG A 7 17.80 -7.96 -7.45
CA ARG A 7 18.32 -7.40 -6.20
C ARG A 7 17.83 -5.96 -5.96
N THR A 8 17.87 -5.11 -6.99
CA THR A 8 17.42 -3.72 -6.88
C THR A 8 15.92 -3.63 -6.63
N LYS A 9 15.13 -4.51 -7.27
CA LYS A 9 13.68 -4.58 -7.02
C LYS A 9 13.36 -5.02 -5.59
N LEU A 10 14.09 -6.02 -5.06
CA LEU A 10 13.96 -6.45 -3.67
C LEU A 10 14.23 -5.30 -2.69
N ILE A 11 15.33 -4.56 -2.89
CA ILE A 11 15.69 -3.41 -2.06
C ILE A 11 14.63 -2.30 -2.16
N GLN A 12 14.15 -1.98 -3.36
CA GLN A 12 13.08 -1.00 -3.57
C GLN A 12 11.82 -1.37 -2.78
N VAL A 13 11.38 -2.62 -2.87
CA VAL A 13 10.18 -3.10 -2.17
C VAL A 13 10.37 -3.09 -0.65
N LEU A 14 11.54 -3.49 -0.18
CA LEU A 14 11.88 -3.45 1.24
C LEU A 14 11.79 -2.02 1.78
N ILE A 15 12.44 -1.07 1.11
CA ILE A 15 12.45 0.34 1.51
C ILE A 15 11.02 0.93 1.49
N LEU A 16 10.28 0.73 0.39
CA LEU A 16 8.92 1.28 0.26
C LEU A 16 7.96 0.72 1.32
N SER A 17 7.99 -0.60 1.56
CA SER A 17 7.12 -1.24 2.54
C SER A 17 7.47 -0.83 3.98
N THR A 18 8.75 -0.74 4.32
CA THR A 18 9.19 -0.28 5.64
C THR A 18 8.83 1.19 5.88
N LEU A 19 9.06 2.09 4.92
CA LEU A 19 8.68 3.50 5.03
C LEU A 19 7.17 3.67 5.23
N ALA A 20 6.35 2.89 4.51
CA ALA A 20 4.89 2.94 4.65
C ALA A 20 4.38 2.52 6.04
N LEU A 21 5.15 1.69 6.76
CA LEU A 21 4.82 1.24 8.12
C LEU A 21 5.26 2.22 9.19
N ILE A 22 6.43 2.86 9.03
CA ILE A 22 6.98 3.79 10.02
C ILE A 22 6.17 5.10 10.05
N TYR A 23 5.74 5.58 8.89
CA TYR A 23 5.07 6.88 8.80
C TYR A 23 3.55 6.79 8.93
N ASN A 24 3.00 7.68 9.76
CA ASN A 24 1.57 7.81 10.04
C ASN A 24 0.98 9.14 9.55
N LYS A 25 1.74 9.98 8.84
CA LYS A 25 1.23 11.26 8.33
C LYS A 25 0.67 11.08 6.93
N LEU A 26 -0.59 11.45 6.73
CA LEU A 26 -1.29 11.37 5.43
C LEU A 26 -0.48 11.98 4.26
N SER A 27 0.07 13.18 4.47
CA SER A 27 0.88 13.87 3.46
C SER A 27 2.12 13.08 3.05
N LEU A 28 2.83 12.48 4.02
CA LEU A 28 4.03 11.70 3.76
C LEU A 28 3.70 10.39 3.04
N LEU A 29 2.59 9.75 3.43
CA LEU A 29 2.15 8.49 2.84
C LEU A 29 1.71 8.67 1.39
N SER A 30 1.06 9.79 1.07
CA SER A 30 0.77 10.18 -0.32
C SER A 30 2.04 10.35 -1.16
N LEU A 31 3.07 11.00 -0.60
CA LEU A 31 4.38 11.16 -1.27
C LEU A 31 5.05 9.81 -1.53
N ILE A 32 5.02 8.89 -0.56
CA ILE A 32 5.59 7.54 -0.70
C ILE A 32 4.82 6.74 -1.76
N LEU A 33 3.49 6.83 -1.79
CA LEU A 33 2.67 6.20 -2.82
C LEU A 33 3.02 6.73 -4.21
N PHE A 34 3.18 8.04 -4.34
CA PHE A 34 3.61 8.65 -5.60
C PHE A 34 4.99 8.13 -6.04
N ALA A 35 5.95 8.06 -5.13
CA ALA A 35 7.27 7.48 -5.42
C ALA A 35 7.17 6.01 -5.83
N ALA A 36 6.33 5.20 -5.16
CA ALA A 36 6.10 3.80 -5.51
C ALA A 36 5.49 3.65 -6.92
N ILE A 37 4.56 4.53 -7.30
CA ILE A 37 3.96 4.57 -8.64
C ILE A 37 5.01 4.93 -9.70
N VAL A 38 5.87 5.93 -9.44
CA VAL A 38 6.96 6.31 -10.34
C VAL A 38 7.91 5.13 -10.55
N ILE A 39 8.31 4.45 -9.48
CA ILE A 39 9.17 3.25 -9.56
C ILE A 39 8.48 2.13 -10.34
N ALA A 40 7.19 1.90 -10.12
CA ALA A 40 6.42 0.91 -10.87
C ALA A 40 6.36 1.25 -12.38
N CYS A 41 6.17 2.54 -12.71
CA CYS A 41 6.16 3.02 -14.09
C CYS A 41 7.53 2.86 -14.78
N LEU A 42 8.62 3.16 -14.06
CA LEU A 42 9.99 2.91 -14.54
C LEU A 42 10.25 1.42 -14.83
N ASN A 43 9.68 0.53 -14.02
CA ASN A 43 9.69 -0.91 -14.25
C ASN A 43 8.73 -1.38 -15.37
N LYS A 44 8.07 -0.45 -16.09
CA LYS A 44 7.06 -0.70 -17.15
C LYS A 44 5.90 -1.59 -16.69
N ILE A 45 5.54 -1.47 -15.43
CA ILE A 45 4.49 -2.27 -14.83
C ILE A 45 3.13 -1.67 -15.19
N ASN A 46 2.24 -2.50 -15.73
CA ASN A 46 0.88 -2.07 -16.06
C ASN A 46 0.00 -2.04 -14.80
N LEU A 47 -0.05 -0.88 -14.12
CA LEU A 47 -0.78 -0.68 -12.86
C LEU A 47 -2.25 -1.12 -12.92
N ILE A 48 -2.91 -0.94 -14.08
CA ILE A 48 -4.30 -1.40 -14.30
C ILE A 48 -4.40 -2.93 -14.14
N SER A 49 -3.47 -3.68 -14.74
CA SER A 49 -3.48 -5.15 -14.67
C SER A 49 -3.33 -5.66 -13.24
N ILE A 50 -2.51 -4.95 -12.45
CA ILE A 50 -2.32 -5.22 -11.02
C ILE A 50 -3.56 -4.90 -10.23
N LEU A 51 -4.21 -3.77 -10.47
CA LEU A 51 -5.44 -3.42 -9.77
C LEU A 51 -6.55 -4.47 -10.02
N ILE A 52 -6.62 -5.00 -11.24
CA ILE A 52 -7.54 -6.09 -11.60
C ILE A 52 -7.14 -7.39 -10.87
N ARG A 53 -5.87 -7.76 -10.88
CA ARG A 53 -5.35 -8.97 -10.20
C ARG A 53 -5.59 -8.92 -8.69
N PHE A 54 -5.50 -7.74 -8.09
CA PHE A 54 -5.67 -7.53 -6.66
C PHE A 54 -7.06 -7.00 -6.27
N LYS A 55 -8.04 -7.00 -7.19
CA LYS A 55 -9.41 -6.51 -6.94
C LYS A 55 -10.05 -7.10 -5.68
N LYS A 56 -9.80 -8.39 -5.41
CA LYS A 56 -10.29 -9.06 -4.19
C LYS A 56 -9.67 -8.48 -2.93
N LEU A 57 -8.36 -8.20 -2.93
CA LEU A 57 -7.69 -7.53 -1.80
C LEU A 57 -8.20 -6.10 -1.63
N VAL A 58 -8.32 -5.33 -2.73
CA VAL A 58 -8.85 -3.96 -2.68
C VAL A 58 -10.26 -3.94 -2.07
N LYS A 59 -11.14 -4.87 -2.46
CA LYS A 59 -12.48 -5.00 -1.86
C LYS A 59 -12.40 -5.29 -0.35
N MET A 60 -11.49 -6.17 0.08
CA MET A 60 -11.30 -6.47 1.50
C MET A 60 -10.78 -5.26 2.27
N ILE A 61 -9.85 -4.49 1.69
CA ILE A 61 -9.31 -3.26 2.27
C ILE A 61 -10.40 -2.23 2.51
N ILE A 62 -11.29 -2.04 1.53
CA ILE A 62 -12.44 -1.12 1.68
C ILE A 62 -13.33 -1.55 2.85
N ILE A 63 -13.63 -2.85 2.96
CA ILE A 63 -14.44 -3.37 4.08
C ILE A 63 -13.74 -3.11 5.42
N ILE A 64 -12.43 -3.40 5.51
CA ILE A 64 -11.66 -3.16 6.74
C ILE A 64 -11.61 -1.66 7.07
N ALA A 65 -11.42 -0.80 6.08
CA ALA A 65 -11.40 0.65 6.26
C ALA A 65 -12.76 1.18 6.77
N LEU A 66 -13.87 0.66 6.25
CA LEU A 66 -15.22 0.98 6.75
C LEU A 66 -15.40 0.52 8.20
N VAL A 67 -15.03 -0.74 8.50
CA VAL A 67 -15.07 -1.28 9.86
C VAL A 67 -14.21 -0.44 10.80
N GLN A 68 -12.99 -0.09 10.38
CA GLN A 68 -12.07 0.75 11.16
C GLN A 68 -12.65 2.15 11.40
N SER A 69 -13.29 2.77 10.41
CA SER A 69 -13.97 4.06 10.57
C SER A 69 -15.13 3.98 11.55
N LEU A 70 -15.91 2.89 11.54
CA LEU A 70 -17.06 2.67 12.44
C LEU A 70 -16.64 2.35 13.88
N LEU A 71 -15.53 1.64 14.06
CA LEU A 71 -15.01 1.26 15.39
C LEU A 71 -14.17 2.36 16.06
N THR A 72 -13.72 3.37 15.31
CA THR A 72 -12.91 4.47 15.84
C THR A 72 -13.81 5.53 16.49
N LYS A 73 -14.09 5.34 17.79
CA LYS A 73 -14.93 6.24 18.62
C LYS A 73 -14.21 7.48 19.15
N THR A 74 -12.95 7.68 18.78
CA THR A 74 -12.11 8.79 19.27
C THR A 74 -12.16 9.96 18.30
N GLY A 75 -12.39 11.18 18.77
CA GLY A 75 -12.39 12.42 17.98
C GLY A 75 -13.77 13.08 17.86
N ASN A 76 -13.82 14.22 17.14
CA ASN A 76 -15.08 14.94 16.91
C ASN A 76 -16.00 14.09 16.01
N PRO A 77 -17.24 13.80 16.46
CA PRO A 77 -18.21 13.05 15.68
C PRO A 77 -18.86 13.96 14.63
N ILE A 78 -18.61 13.67 13.35
CA ILE A 78 -19.21 14.38 12.22
C ILE A 78 -20.63 13.88 11.96
N LEU A 79 -20.85 12.56 12.11
CA LEU A 79 -22.15 11.91 11.90
C LEU A 79 -22.52 11.10 13.14
N LYS A 80 -23.53 11.59 13.87
CA LYS A 80 -24.21 10.88 14.95
C LYS A 80 -25.56 10.38 14.44
N ILE A 81 -25.84 9.09 14.62
CA ILE A 81 -27.20 8.55 14.60
C ILE A 81 -27.46 8.03 16.02
N GLY A 82 -28.26 8.79 16.78
CA GLY A 82 -28.53 8.52 18.20
C GLY A 82 -27.26 8.49 19.06
N ASN A 83 -27.08 7.42 19.85
CA ASN A 83 -25.90 7.19 20.70
C ASN A 83 -24.70 6.58 19.96
N PHE A 84 -24.82 6.28 18.66
CA PHE A 84 -23.74 5.73 17.85
C PHE A 84 -23.08 6.82 17.00
N THR A 85 -21.81 7.11 17.32
CA THR A 85 -20.93 7.93 16.49
C THR A 85 -20.47 7.08 15.29
N LEU A 86 -21.13 7.25 14.14
CA LEU A 86 -20.84 6.43 12.95
C LEU A 86 -19.60 6.92 12.20
N LEU A 87 -19.35 8.23 12.20
CA LEU A 87 -18.22 8.82 11.47
C LEU A 87 -17.57 9.92 12.34
N THR A 88 -16.31 9.70 12.68
CA THR A 88 -15.44 10.67 13.36
C THR A 88 -14.42 11.22 12.35
N ASP A 89 -14.03 12.49 12.49
CA ASP A 89 -12.95 13.09 11.67
C ASP A 89 -11.68 12.23 11.73
N TYR A 90 -11.37 11.74 12.92
CA TYR A 90 -10.21 10.90 13.15
C TYR A 90 -10.33 9.51 12.51
N GLY A 91 -11.52 8.88 12.55
CA GLY A 91 -11.79 7.61 11.88
C GLY A 91 -11.63 7.70 10.37
N LEU A 92 -12.06 8.81 9.75
CA LEU A 92 -11.85 9.07 8.34
C LEU A 92 -10.38 9.23 7.98
N VAL A 93 -9.63 10.04 8.73
CA VAL A 93 -8.18 10.20 8.50
C VAL A 93 -7.45 8.86 8.66
N LYS A 94 -7.79 8.08 9.69
CA LYS A 94 -7.15 6.77 9.94
C LYS A 94 -7.47 5.73 8.88
N SER A 95 -8.72 5.65 8.43
CA SER A 95 -9.10 4.75 7.34
C SER A 95 -8.42 5.14 6.02
N LEU A 96 -8.26 6.44 5.75
CA LEU A 96 -7.54 6.92 4.57
C LEU A 96 -6.03 6.61 4.65
N GLU A 97 -5.40 6.84 5.80
CA GLU A 97 -4.01 6.43 6.07
C GLU A 97 -3.82 4.93 5.86
N PHE A 98 -4.77 4.11 6.33
CA PHE A 98 -4.74 2.66 6.16
C PHE A 98 -4.84 2.25 4.68
N ILE A 99 -5.76 2.84 3.92
CA ILE A 99 -5.91 2.58 2.48
C ILE A 99 -4.63 2.95 1.74
N LEU A 100 -4.05 4.12 2.02
CA LEU A 100 -2.80 4.57 1.40
C LEU A 100 -1.63 3.62 1.72
N ARG A 101 -1.48 3.21 2.98
CA ARG A 101 -0.44 2.27 3.41
C ARG A 101 -0.53 0.96 2.65
N LEU A 102 -1.72 0.39 2.59
CA LEU A 102 -1.95 -0.86 1.89
C LEU A 102 -1.79 -0.71 0.37
N GLY A 103 -2.15 0.44 -0.19
CA GLY A 103 -1.86 0.77 -1.58
C GLY A 103 -0.36 0.68 -1.88
N ILE A 104 0.49 1.26 -1.02
CA ILE A 104 1.95 1.19 -1.16
C ILE A 104 2.43 -0.26 -1.09
N ILE A 105 1.93 -1.05 -0.14
CA ILE A 105 2.30 -2.46 0.02
C ILE A 105 1.90 -3.28 -1.22
N ILE A 106 0.71 -3.06 -1.78
CA ILE A 106 0.24 -3.74 -2.99
C ILE A 106 1.12 -3.38 -4.19
N VAL A 107 1.42 -2.10 -4.40
CA VAL A 107 2.30 -1.67 -5.51
C VAL A 107 3.70 -2.27 -5.33
N SER A 108 4.21 -2.30 -4.11
CA SER A 108 5.52 -2.91 -3.81
C SER A 108 5.51 -4.41 -4.10
N ALA A 109 4.49 -5.14 -3.66
CA ALA A 109 4.33 -6.55 -3.98
C ALA A 109 4.26 -6.80 -5.50
N ALA A 110 3.55 -5.92 -6.23
CA ALA A 110 3.46 -6.00 -7.68
C ALA A 110 4.83 -5.87 -8.39
N ILE A 111 5.69 -4.96 -7.90
CA ILE A 111 7.07 -4.79 -8.40
C ILE A 111 7.85 -6.10 -8.30
N ILE A 112 7.75 -6.78 -7.16
CA ILE A 112 8.40 -8.10 -6.96
C ILE A 112 7.84 -9.15 -7.92
N THR A 113 6.52 -9.24 -8.07
CA THR A 113 5.87 -10.27 -8.92
C THR A 113 6.13 -10.13 -10.42
N THR A 114 6.77 -9.03 -10.84
CA THR A 114 7.19 -8.82 -12.23
C THR A 114 8.43 -9.65 -12.59
N SER A 115 9.19 -10.13 -11.60
CA SER A 115 10.38 -10.97 -11.82
C SER A 115 10.04 -12.44 -11.56
N SER A 116 10.74 -13.36 -12.21
CA SER A 116 10.46 -14.79 -12.02
C SER A 116 10.85 -15.23 -10.61
N SER A 117 10.14 -16.22 -10.04
CA SER A 117 10.48 -16.75 -8.71
C SER A 117 11.94 -17.21 -8.62
N ARG A 118 12.50 -17.73 -9.72
CA ARG A 118 13.92 -18.12 -9.80
C ARG A 118 14.86 -16.93 -9.69
N GLU A 119 14.58 -15.82 -10.39
CA GLU A 119 15.38 -14.59 -10.29
C GLU A 119 15.33 -13.98 -8.89
N ILE A 120 14.17 -14.01 -8.23
CA ILE A 120 14.03 -13.51 -6.85
C ILE A 120 14.86 -14.36 -5.90
N ILE A 121 14.75 -15.69 -6.01
CA ILE A 121 15.52 -16.63 -5.18
C ILE A 121 17.02 -16.44 -5.43
N GLN A 122 17.45 -16.31 -6.69
CA GLN A 122 18.84 -16.08 -7.04
C GLN A 122 19.35 -14.73 -6.53
N GLY A 123 18.54 -13.68 -6.63
CA GLY A 123 18.87 -12.36 -6.07
C GLY A 123 19.02 -12.38 -4.55
N LEU A 124 18.23 -13.21 -3.87
CA LEU A 124 18.31 -13.41 -2.42
C LEU A 124 19.51 -14.27 -2.01
N ILE A 125 19.82 -15.35 -2.75
CA ILE A 125 20.96 -16.23 -2.49
C ILE A 125 22.29 -15.51 -2.74
N GLN A 126 22.37 -14.67 -3.77
CA GLN A 126 23.56 -13.87 -4.04
C GLN A 126 23.68 -12.62 -3.15
N TRP A 127 22.94 -12.57 -2.04
CA TRP A 127 23.08 -11.58 -0.99
C TRP A 127 24.16 -12.02 0.03
N HIS A 128 25.36 -12.26 -0.50
CA HIS A 128 26.59 -12.58 0.22
C HIS A 128 27.77 -12.08 -0.62
#